data_AF-A0A819ZGV7-F1
#
_entry.id   AF-A0A819ZGV7-F1
#
_cell.length_a   1.000
_cell.length_b   1.000
_cell.length_c   1.000
_cell.angle_alpha   90.00
_cell.angle_beta   90.00
_cell.angle_gamma   90.00
#
_symmetry.space_group_name_H-M   'P 1'
#
loop_
_entity.id
_entity.type
_entity.pdbx_description
1 polymer ?
#
loop_
_entity_poly.entity_id
_entity_poly.type
_entity_poly.pdbx_seq_one_letter_code
_entity_poly.pdbx_strand_id
1 'polypeptide(L)'
;MSDDQKDLIFRDRIDAGCQLAAHPYLQKIKSLPSNERNSYLVISLPRGGTVVGDELAKQLNITHDLVFPRKIPCPGQPEFAIGAVSELGDVIWNDYARQENLIDKPQVQQSKDKQIEESRRRKQIYRGQRKPLESLSGRTVILVDDGLATGINI
;
A
#
# COMPACT_ATOMS: atom_id res chain seq x y z
N MET A 1 28.52 -5.53 22.96
CA MET A 1 28.11 -4.44 22.04
C MET A 1 26.99 -4.95 21.15
N SER A 2 25.76 -4.51 21.38
CA SER A 2 24.79 -4.12 20.34
C SER A 2 23.63 -3.45 21.06
N ASP A 3 23.72 -2.13 21.16
CA ASP A 3 22.79 -1.25 21.88
C ASP A 3 21.72 -0.70 20.91
N ASP A 4 21.20 -1.56 20.02
CA ASP A 4 20.51 -1.11 18.78
C ASP A 4 19.09 -1.65 18.59
N GLN A 5 18.45 -2.12 19.66
CA GLN A 5 16.99 -2.15 19.72
C GLN A 5 16.52 -1.05 20.66
N LYS A 6 16.65 0.21 20.22
CA LYS A 6 15.71 1.22 20.70
C LYS A 6 14.33 0.74 20.27
N ASP A 7 13.45 0.47 21.22
CA ASP A 7 12.03 0.33 20.94
C ASP A 7 11.61 1.58 20.15
N LEU A 8 11.38 1.41 18.85
CA LEU A 8 10.93 2.47 17.95
C LEU A 8 9.46 2.75 18.25
N ILE A 9 9.24 3.42 19.38
CA ILE A 9 7.93 3.91 19.77
C ILE A 9 7.74 5.25 19.07
N PHE A 10 6.94 5.22 18.00
CA PHE A 10 6.46 6.44 17.36
C PHE A 10 5.33 7.04 18.20
N ARG A 11 5.30 8.36 18.34
CA ARG A 11 4.22 9.06 19.07
C ARG A 11 2.88 8.89 18.39
N ASP A 12 2.88 8.99 17.06
CA ASP A 12 1.74 8.80 16.17
C ASP A 12 2.24 8.51 14.74
N ARG A 13 1.32 8.44 13.77
CA ARG A 13 1.64 8.19 12.36
C ARG A 13 2.40 9.33 11.69
N ILE A 14 2.23 10.57 12.16
CA ILE A 14 2.95 11.74 11.63
C ILE A 14 4.41 11.64 12.09
N ASP A 15 4.63 11.33 13.37
CA ASP A 15 5.96 11.08 13.93
C ASP A 15 6.66 9.93 13.20
N ALA A 16 5.95 8.83 12.92
CA ALA A 16 6.48 7.73 12.12
C ALA A 16 6.89 8.18 10.70
N GLY A 17 6.08 9.00 10.03
CA GLY A 17 6.40 9.55 8.71
C GLY A 17 7.62 10.48 8.72
N CYS A 18 7.74 11.34 9.73
CA CYS A 18 8.91 12.20 9.94
C CYS A 18 10.19 11.38 10.15
N GLN A 19 10.14 10.38 11.03
CA GLN A 19 11.29 9.53 11.32
C GLN A 19 11.68 8.67 10.10
N LEU A 20 10.68 8.16 9.36
CA LEU A 20 10.93 7.46 8.10
C LEU A 20 11.60 8.37 7.08
N ALA A 21 11.12 9.61 6.91
CA ALA A 21 11.74 10.57 6.00
C ALA A 21 13.19 10.88 6.40
N ALA A 22 13.51 10.91 7.70
CA ALA A 22 14.86 11.14 8.22
C ALA A 22 15.83 9.98 7.94
N HIS A 23 15.33 8.81 7.52
CA HIS A 23 16.18 7.67 7.22
C HIS A 23 17.21 8.00 6.11
N PRO A 24 18.51 7.67 6.28
CA PRO A 24 19.57 8.09 5.35
C PRO A 24 19.34 7.67 3.89
N TYR A 25 18.70 6.53 3.65
CA TYR A 25 18.34 6.10 2.29
C TYR A 25 17.33 7.02 1.61
N LEU A 26 16.37 7.57 2.36
CA LEU A 26 15.31 8.41 1.84
C LEU A 26 15.75 9.88 1.74
N GLN A 27 16.58 10.35 2.67
CA GLN A 27 17.15 11.71 2.63
C GLN A 27 17.91 12.01 1.33
N LYS A 28 18.53 11.00 0.69
CA LYS A 28 19.19 11.17 -0.61
C LYS A 28 18.24 11.69 -1.70
N ILE A 29 16.95 11.35 -1.63
CA ILE A 29 15.93 11.81 -2.58
C ILE A 29 15.77 13.34 -2.49
N LYS A 30 15.86 13.90 -1.29
CA LYS A 30 15.72 15.35 -1.05
C LYS A 30 16.87 16.16 -1.64
N SER A 31 18.04 15.56 -1.84
CA SER A 31 19.17 16.21 -2.52
C SER A 31 19.13 16.13 -4.05
N LEU A 32 18.22 15.34 -4.63
CA LEU A 32 18.14 15.21 -6.08
C LEU A 32 17.59 16.48 -6.74
N PRO A 33 18.01 16.79 -7.98
CA PRO A 33 17.37 17.77 -8.83
C PRO A 33 15.87 17.50 -9.00
N SER A 34 15.06 18.55 -9.19
CA SER A 34 13.60 18.44 -9.23
C SER A 34 13.08 17.46 -10.29
N ASN A 35 13.73 17.40 -11.47
CA ASN A 35 13.38 16.46 -12.54
C ASN A 35 13.60 15.00 -12.14
N GLU A 36 14.70 14.69 -11.48
CA GLU A 36 14.98 13.34 -10.98
C GLU A 36 14.08 12.98 -9.81
N ARG A 37 13.84 13.94 -8.92
CA ARG A 37 12.94 13.77 -7.79
C ARG A 37 11.50 13.43 -8.20
N ASN A 38 11.03 14.01 -9.30
CA ASN A 38 9.70 13.72 -9.86
C ASN A 38 9.57 12.28 -10.39
N SER A 39 10.67 11.53 -10.53
CA SER A 39 10.61 10.08 -10.79
C SER A 39 10.26 9.26 -9.55
N TYR A 40 10.28 9.84 -8.36
CA TYR A 40 9.88 9.19 -7.11
C TYR A 40 8.42 9.50 -6.77
N LEU A 41 7.70 8.49 -6.30
CA LEU A 41 6.30 8.60 -5.91
C LEU A 41 6.07 7.79 -4.64
N VAL A 42 5.48 8.42 -3.63
CA VAL A 42 4.91 7.68 -2.49
C VAL A 42 3.55 7.15 -2.89
N ILE A 43 3.32 5.86 -2.68
CA ILE A 43 1.99 5.25 -2.78
C ILE A 43 1.62 4.72 -1.40
N SER A 44 0.43 5.03 -0.91
CA SER A 44 -0.02 4.54 0.40
C SER A 44 -1.29 3.71 0.34
N LEU A 45 -1.39 2.79 1.30
CA LEU A 45 -2.60 2.01 1.56
C LEU A 45 -3.47 2.74 2.61
N PRO A 46 -4.74 3.07 2.27
CA PRO A 46 -5.65 3.63 3.25
C PRO A 46 -6.08 2.60 4.31
N ARG A 47 -6.28 3.01 5.58
CA ARG A 47 -6.35 4.40 6.07
C ARG A 47 -5.07 4.90 6.73
N GLY A 48 -4.42 4.06 7.51
CA GLY A 48 -3.34 4.50 8.37
C GLY A 48 -2.07 4.84 7.60
N GLY A 49 -1.69 3.99 6.64
CA GLY A 49 -0.57 4.24 5.72
C GLY A 49 -0.64 5.58 5.00
N THR A 50 -1.85 6.10 4.73
CA THR A 50 -2.05 7.43 4.13
C THR A 50 -1.42 8.56 4.95
N VAL A 51 -1.53 8.52 6.28
CA VAL A 51 -0.98 9.59 7.14
C VAL A 51 0.54 9.56 7.14
N VAL A 52 1.12 8.37 7.21
CA VAL A 52 2.57 8.17 7.17
C VAL A 52 3.13 8.61 5.81
N GLY A 53 2.47 8.19 4.72
CA GLY A 53 2.93 8.50 3.37
C GLY A 53 2.77 9.97 2.96
N ASP A 54 1.71 10.63 3.43
CA ASP A 54 1.52 12.07 3.20
C ASP A 54 2.62 12.88 3.88
N GLU A 55 2.96 12.53 5.13
CA GLU A 55 4.07 13.17 5.84
C GLU A 55 5.42 12.89 5.16
N LEU A 56 5.68 11.63 4.79
CA LEU A 56 6.90 11.25 4.07
C LEU A 56 7.07 12.05 2.77
N ALA A 57 6.02 12.14 1.96
CA ALA A 57 6.05 12.82 0.68
C ALA A 57 6.32 14.32 0.84
N LYS A 58 5.71 14.98 1.83
CA LYS A 58 5.98 16.37 2.18
C LYS A 58 7.44 16.60 2.56
N GLN A 59 7.99 15.75 3.43
CA GLN A 59 9.37 15.89 3.91
C GLN A 59 10.42 15.71 2.80
N LEU A 60 10.15 14.80 1.85
CA LEU A 60 11.00 14.54 0.70
C LEU A 60 10.72 15.48 -0.50
N ASN A 61 9.62 16.22 -0.45
CA ASN A 61 9.09 17.05 -1.55
C ASN A 61 8.91 16.23 -2.85
N ILE A 62 8.20 15.11 -2.72
CA ILE A 62 7.82 14.21 -3.83
C ILE A 62 6.30 14.03 -3.86
N THR A 63 5.78 13.49 -4.97
CA THR A 63 4.33 13.26 -5.08
C THR A 63 3.86 12.13 -4.17
N HIS A 64 2.61 12.22 -3.71
CA HIS A 64 1.90 11.19 -2.94
C HIS A 64 0.61 10.81 -3.63
N ASP A 65 0.36 9.50 -3.74
CA ASP A 65 -0.89 8.95 -4.21
C ASP A 65 -1.32 7.70 -3.40
N LEU A 66 -2.49 7.17 -3.69
CA LEU A 66 -3.16 6.08 -2.99
C LEU A 66 -3.55 4.98 -3.98
N VAL A 67 -3.45 3.74 -3.52
CA VAL A 67 -4.02 2.56 -4.19
C VAL A 67 -4.96 1.84 -3.25
N PHE A 68 -5.89 1.06 -3.79
CA PHE A 68 -6.99 0.49 -3.01
C PHE A 68 -7.09 -1.03 -3.15
N PRO A 69 -6.00 -1.80 -2.97
CA PRO A 69 -6.06 -3.25 -3.07
C PRO A 69 -6.94 -3.84 -1.96
N ARG A 70 -7.57 -4.98 -2.25
CA ARG A 70 -8.36 -5.76 -1.30
C ARG A 70 -8.01 -7.23 -1.40
N LYS A 71 -7.77 -7.87 -0.26
CA LYS A 71 -7.50 -9.31 -0.21
C LYS A 71 -8.77 -10.11 -0.44
N ILE A 72 -8.64 -11.22 -1.12
CA ILE A 72 -9.65 -12.26 -1.23
C ILE A 72 -9.33 -13.30 -0.13
N PRO A 73 -10.14 -13.38 0.93
CA PRO A 73 -9.93 -14.36 1.99
C PRO A 73 -10.23 -15.79 1.54
N CYS A 74 -9.57 -16.76 2.16
CA CYS A 74 -9.86 -18.17 2.01
C CYS A 74 -11.22 -18.50 2.65
N PRO A 75 -12.06 -19.34 2.02
CA PRO A 75 -13.29 -19.82 2.63
C PRO A 75 -13.03 -20.47 3.99
N GLY A 76 -13.72 -20.01 5.03
CA GLY A 76 -13.57 -20.53 6.40
C GLY A 76 -12.33 -20.03 7.15
N GLN A 77 -11.41 -19.28 6.52
CA GLN A 77 -10.21 -18.72 7.16
C GLN A 77 -10.02 -17.25 6.73
N PRO A 78 -10.78 -16.29 7.31
CA PRO A 78 -10.78 -14.89 6.88
C PRO A 78 -9.42 -14.19 6.94
N GLU A 79 -8.56 -14.60 7.87
CA GLU A 79 -7.21 -14.05 8.05
C GLU A 79 -6.20 -14.55 7.01
N PHE A 80 -6.52 -15.63 6.29
CA PHE A 80 -5.67 -16.20 5.25
C PHE A 80 -6.12 -15.75 3.87
N ALA A 81 -5.28 -14.99 3.16
CA ALA A 81 -5.60 -14.49 1.83
C ALA A 81 -5.15 -15.46 0.73
N ILE A 82 -6.04 -15.75 -0.20
CA ILE A 82 -5.79 -16.61 -1.38
C ILE A 82 -5.60 -15.79 -2.66
N GLY A 83 -5.87 -14.49 -2.60
CA GLY A 83 -5.63 -13.57 -3.69
C GLY A 83 -5.82 -12.12 -3.26
N ALA A 84 -5.70 -11.21 -4.22
CA ALA A 84 -5.96 -9.80 -4.06
C ALA A 84 -6.60 -9.23 -5.33
N VAL A 85 -7.41 -8.19 -5.17
CA VAL A 85 -8.04 -7.44 -6.24
C VAL A 85 -7.61 -5.98 -6.20
N SER A 86 -7.49 -5.37 -7.38
CA SER A 86 -7.29 -3.93 -7.55
C SER A 86 -8.62 -3.19 -7.70
N GLU A 87 -8.59 -1.87 -7.57
CA GLU A 87 -9.73 -1.00 -7.86
C GLU A 87 -10.14 -0.97 -9.34
N LEU A 88 -9.27 -1.48 -10.23
CA LEU A 88 -9.55 -1.64 -11.66
C LEU A 88 -10.24 -2.98 -11.94
N GLY A 89 -10.29 -3.89 -10.96
CA GLY A 89 -10.87 -5.22 -11.09
C GLY A 89 -9.85 -6.29 -11.48
N ASP A 90 -8.56 -5.96 -11.58
CA ASP A 90 -7.51 -6.95 -11.77
C ASP A 90 -7.45 -7.87 -10.55
N VAL A 91 -7.13 -9.14 -10.78
CA VAL A 91 -7.06 -10.15 -9.74
C VAL A 91 -5.75 -10.89 -9.82
N ILE A 92 -5.07 -11.00 -8.68
CA ILE A 92 -3.89 -11.83 -8.51
C ILE A 92 -4.24 -12.94 -7.51
N TRP A 93 -3.94 -14.18 -7.89
CA TRP A 93 -4.11 -15.35 -7.05
C TRP A 93 -2.76 -15.85 -6.56
N ASN A 94 -2.69 -16.33 -5.32
CA ASN A 94 -1.52 -17.04 -4.84
C ASN A 94 -1.51 -18.49 -5.36
N ASP A 95 -0.39 -19.18 -5.19
CA ASP A 95 -0.24 -20.53 -5.72
C ASP A 95 -1.13 -21.55 -5.00
N TYR A 96 -1.39 -21.35 -3.71
CA TYR A 96 -2.32 -22.17 -2.94
C TYR A 96 -3.72 -22.20 -3.56
N ALA A 97 -4.25 -21.03 -3.97
CA ALA A 97 -5.56 -20.94 -4.61
C ALA A 97 -5.66 -21.77 -5.90
N ARG A 98 -4.55 -21.83 -6.67
CA ARG A 98 -4.46 -22.60 -7.91
C ARG A 98 -4.34 -24.09 -7.61
N GLN A 99 -3.42 -24.47 -6.72
CA GLN A 99 -3.16 -25.86 -6.36
C GLN A 99 -4.39 -26.55 -5.76
N GLU A 100 -5.14 -25.84 -4.92
CA GLU A 100 -6.34 -26.36 -4.26
C GLU A 100 -7.63 -26.19 -5.08
N ASN A 101 -7.52 -25.76 -6.35
CA ASN A 101 -8.65 -25.49 -7.26
C ASN A 101 -9.74 -24.63 -6.59
N LEU A 102 -9.33 -23.58 -5.87
CA LEU A 102 -10.25 -22.71 -5.13
C LEU A 102 -10.88 -21.64 -6.00
N ILE A 103 -10.19 -21.23 -7.08
CA ILE A 103 -10.54 -20.05 -7.88
C ILE A 103 -11.98 -20.14 -8.38
N ASP A 104 -12.40 -21.28 -8.95
CA ASP A 104 -13.73 -21.42 -9.55
C ASP A 104 -14.84 -21.75 -8.54
N LYS A 105 -14.51 -21.89 -7.24
CA LYS A 105 -15.53 -22.17 -6.22
C LYS A 105 -16.50 -20.98 -6.11
N PRO A 106 -17.83 -21.21 -6.09
CA PRO A 106 -18.82 -20.14 -6.03
C PRO A 106 -18.61 -19.15 -4.88
N GLN A 107 -18.20 -19.64 -3.71
CA GLN A 107 -17.93 -18.80 -2.54
C GLN A 107 -16.72 -17.87 -2.74
N VAL A 108 -15.70 -18.33 -3.46
CA VAL A 108 -14.49 -17.54 -3.79
C VAL A 108 -14.82 -16.48 -4.82
N GLN A 109 -15.60 -16.82 -5.85
CA GLN A 109 -16.07 -15.86 -6.85
C GLN A 109 -16.95 -14.77 -6.21
N GLN A 110 -17.89 -15.15 -5.33
CA GLN A 110 -18.69 -14.19 -4.59
C GLN A 110 -17.84 -13.29 -3.68
N SER A 111 -16.83 -13.85 -3.03
CA SER A 111 -15.89 -13.08 -2.20
C SER A 111 -15.10 -12.09 -3.05
N LYS A 112 -14.54 -12.53 -4.18
CA LYS A 112 -13.83 -11.70 -5.16
C LYS A 112 -14.68 -10.51 -5.60
N ASP A 113 -15.93 -10.74 -6.01
CA ASP A 113 -16.82 -9.67 -6.48
C ASP A 113 -17.11 -8.65 -5.37
N LYS A 114 -17.38 -9.11 -4.14
CA LYS A 114 -17.54 -8.23 -2.97
C LYS A 114 -16.30 -7.38 -2.69
N GLN A 115 -15.10 -7.93 -2.84
CA GLN A 115 -13.86 -7.18 -2.62
C GLN A 115 -13.60 -6.16 -3.73
N ILE A 116 -13.99 -6.45 -4.97
CA ILE A 116 -13.92 -5.49 -6.09
C ILE A 116 -14.85 -4.31 -5.81
N GLU A 117 -16.09 -4.57 -5.40
CA GLU A 117 -17.04 -3.52 -5.02
C GLU A 117 -16.52 -2.66 -3.88
N GLU A 118 -16.00 -3.28 -2.82
CA GLU A 118 -15.42 -2.55 -1.68
C GLU A 118 -14.19 -1.73 -2.08
N SER A 119 -13.32 -2.26 -2.94
CA SER A 119 -12.16 -1.54 -3.47
C SER A 119 -12.60 -0.29 -4.24
N ARG A 120 -13.58 -0.42 -5.14
CA ARG A 120 -14.15 0.71 -5.90
C ARG A 120 -14.81 1.74 -4.98
N ARG A 121 -15.56 1.29 -3.98
CA ARG A 121 -16.20 2.18 -2.99
C ARG A 121 -15.16 2.98 -2.21
N ARG A 122 -14.07 2.34 -1.77
CA ARG A 122 -12.95 3.04 -1.10
C ARG A 122 -12.28 4.04 -2.02
N LYS A 123 -11.98 3.65 -3.27
CA LYS A 123 -11.43 4.58 -4.27
C LYS A 123 -12.31 5.84 -4.37
N GLN A 124 -13.63 5.68 -4.52
CA GLN A 124 -14.55 6.82 -4.62
C GLN A 124 -14.47 7.75 -3.40
N ILE A 125 -14.44 7.18 -2.18
CA ILE A 125 -14.39 7.94 -0.93
C ILE A 125 -13.07 8.70 -0.77
N TYR A 126 -11.93 8.05 -0.97
CA TYR A 126 -10.61 8.64 -0.67
C TYR A 126 -10.03 9.45 -1.83
N ARG A 127 -10.26 9.04 -3.09
CA ARG A 127 -9.79 9.77 -4.28
C ARG A 127 -10.65 11.02 -4.52
N GLY A 128 -11.96 10.93 -4.26
CA GLY A 128 -12.90 12.01 -4.55
C GLY A 128 -12.79 12.46 -6.01
N GLN A 129 -12.55 13.76 -6.22
CA GLN A 129 -12.38 14.37 -7.54
C GLN A 129 -10.91 14.43 -8.02
N ARG A 130 -9.96 13.86 -7.27
CA ARG A 130 -8.54 13.86 -7.69
C ARG A 130 -8.38 13.04 -8.98
N LYS A 131 -7.47 13.49 -9.85
CA LYS A 131 -7.12 12.78 -11.09
C LYS A 131 -6.71 11.33 -10.78
N PRO A 132 -6.92 10.38 -11.71
CA PRO A 132 -6.41 9.01 -11.57
C PRO A 132 -4.90 8.96 -11.34
N LEU A 133 -4.43 7.83 -10.78
CA LEU A 133 -3.01 7.57 -10.60
C LEU A 133 -2.31 7.63 -11.97
N GLU A 134 -1.21 8.39 -12.06
CA GLU A 134 -0.42 8.48 -13.27
C GLU A 134 0.34 7.18 -13.53
N SER A 135 0.86 7.02 -14.75
CA SER A 135 1.69 5.86 -15.09
C SER A 135 2.88 5.75 -14.13
N LEU A 136 3.09 4.53 -13.61
CA LEU A 136 4.23 4.19 -12.75
C LEU A 136 5.48 3.80 -13.57
N SER A 137 5.37 3.73 -14.90
CA SER A 137 6.49 3.34 -15.76
C SER A 137 7.65 4.32 -15.63
N GLY A 138 8.85 3.80 -15.37
CA GLY A 138 10.06 4.61 -15.16
C GLY A 138 10.10 5.37 -13.84
N ARG A 139 9.17 5.11 -12.91
CA ARG A 139 9.16 5.72 -11.57
C ARG A 139 9.65 4.76 -10.50
N THR A 140 10.31 5.31 -9.49
CA THR A 140 10.62 4.60 -8.23
C THR A 140 9.47 4.80 -7.27
N VAL A 141 8.76 3.72 -6.94
CA VAL A 141 7.61 3.74 -6.03
C VAL A 141 8.07 3.41 -4.61
N ILE A 142 7.69 4.26 -3.66
CA ILE A 142 7.81 4.01 -2.22
C ILE A 142 6.44 3.62 -1.72
N LEU A 143 6.21 2.33 -1.50
CA LEU A 143 4.95 1.84 -0.95
C LEU A 143 4.97 1.99 0.58
N VAL A 144 3.92 2.60 1.14
CA VAL A 144 3.82 2.94 2.56
C VAL A 144 2.53 2.39 3.15
N ASP A 145 2.69 1.69 4.27
CA ASP A 145 1.60 1.33 5.19
C ASP A 145 1.99 1.76 6.62
N ASP A 146 1.02 1.86 7.54
CA ASP A 146 1.30 2.24 8.94
C ASP A 146 1.73 1.08 9.83
N GLY A 147 1.75 -0.15 9.29
CA GLY A 147 2.33 -1.30 9.96
C GLY A 147 2.07 -2.61 9.21
N LEU A 148 3.03 -3.53 9.28
CA LEU A 148 2.91 -4.88 8.75
C LEU A 148 2.70 -5.85 9.92
N ALA A 149 1.46 -5.98 10.39
CA ALA A 149 1.14 -6.85 11.53
C ALA A 149 1.26 -8.34 11.18
N THR A 150 0.95 -8.70 9.94
CA THR A 150 1.19 -10.01 9.33
C THR A 150 1.56 -9.71 7.88
N GLY A 151 2.62 -10.32 7.34
CA GLY A 151 3.23 -9.99 6.04
C GLY A 151 2.36 -10.19 4.79
N ILE A 152 1.03 -10.10 4.93
CA ILE A 152 0.03 -10.25 3.87
C ILE A 152 -0.43 -8.86 3.37
N ASN A 153 0.09 -7.73 3.87
CA ASN A 153 -0.24 -6.38 3.39
C ASN A 153 0.94 -5.73 2.61
N ILE A 154 1.44 -6.37 1.55
CA ILE A 154 2.12 -5.68 0.45
C ILE A 154 1.75 -6.39 -0.85
#